data_AF-K3X779-F1
#
_entry.id   AF-K3X779-F1
#
_cell.length_a   1.000
_cell.length_b   1.000
_cell.length_c   1.000
_cell.angle_alpha   90.00
_cell.angle_beta   90.00
_cell.angle_gamma   90.00
#
_symmetry.space_group_name_H-M   'P 1'
#
loop_
_entity.id
_entity.type
_entity.pdbx_description
1 polymer ?
#
loop_
_entity_poly.entity_id
_entity_poly.type
_entity_poly.pdbx_seq_one_letter_code
_entity_poly.pdbx_strand_id
1 'polypeptide(L)'
;MVYDAETEQNVPFIEDSQTLGCFSLGRNKIFLRHPQALSALEVLREQKIPVMVNVIENAWRRYNNRIALAKFIATEKELSAAYNAIWANCQDRRKRRPGANDKAKIEKLYGAWSAISQKLLKPDNRLAAKLAEAEKENSIIFAQSFVRAASKRRAFLKLKDAQIVFSKAYRGLKTRKQMAHELWQSCKVALLGVRTEFERYMGKKKRRRNTLDRIYKGDYIGVNVYPGYANILQSKGPQKLLFLGHVDKVNERFVHQPRVLMIGTYAIFNLKADKIHQPKERRMIELTKLAGVSMSTQPDNYLFLHVKNDADLLVVVPQKTEIVNALRKRILAASGRELKVNIADSIDFDAVKGKPLTVKFEFDRTLTEAVWNKIDRKTMLVKVGII
;
A
#
# COMPACT_ATOMS: atom_id res chain seq x y z
N MET A 1 45.31 -10.56 0.93
CA MET A 1 46.46 -11.48 0.86
C MET A 1 46.94 -11.69 2.28
N VAL A 2 47.35 -12.90 2.63
CA VAL A 2 47.90 -13.27 3.93
C VAL A 2 49.41 -13.39 3.76
N TYR A 3 50.18 -12.78 4.66
CA TYR A 3 51.64 -12.88 4.63
C TYR A 3 52.05 -14.25 5.17
N ASP A 4 52.77 -15.01 4.36
CA ASP A 4 53.33 -16.30 4.72
C ASP A 4 54.77 -16.10 5.21
N ALA A 5 55.03 -16.44 6.47
CA ALA A 5 56.34 -16.25 7.09
C ALA A 5 57.38 -17.28 6.62
N GLU A 6 56.96 -18.41 6.04
CA GLU A 6 57.87 -19.45 5.54
C GLU A 6 58.34 -19.15 4.11
N THR A 7 57.48 -18.52 3.31
CA THR A 7 57.78 -18.17 1.90
C THR A 7 58.05 -16.67 1.69
N GLU A 8 57.94 -15.85 2.74
CA GLU A 8 58.09 -14.39 2.76
C GLU A 8 57.24 -13.64 1.70
N GLN A 9 56.15 -14.26 1.25
CA GLN A 9 55.30 -13.73 0.18
C GLN A 9 53.86 -13.49 0.64
N ASN A 10 53.19 -12.52 0.01
CA ASN A 10 51.78 -12.25 0.23
C ASN A 10 50.93 -13.18 -0.64
N VAL A 11 50.35 -14.21 -0.03
CA VAL A 11 49.55 -15.22 -0.74
C VAL A 11 48.07 -14.81 -0.77
N PRO A 12 47.35 -14.92 -1.89
CA PRO A 12 45.91 -14.67 -1.95
C PRO A 12 45.14 -15.72 -1.12
N PHE A 13 44.06 -15.28 -0.47
CA PHE A 13 43.20 -16.14 0.36
C PHE A 13 42.19 -16.85 -0.54
N ILE A 14 42.41 -18.14 -0.81
CA ILE A 14 41.68 -18.92 -1.83
C ILE A 14 41.18 -20.23 -1.21
N GLU A 15 39.98 -20.64 -1.60
CA GLU A 15 39.37 -21.92 -1.20
C GLU A 15 40.22 -23.11 -1.69
N ASP A 16 40.46 -24.08 -0.81
CA ASP A 16 41.19 -25.33 -1.10
C ASP A 16 42.64 -25.20 -1.61
N SER A 17 43.32 -24.07 -1.37
CA SER A 17 44.78 -24.00 -1.54
C SER A 17 45.50 -24.90 -0.50
N GLN A 18 46.80 -25.18 -0.71
CA GLN A 18 47.63 -25.97 0.21
C GLN A 18 48.45 -25.13 1.21
N THR A 19 48.36 -23.80 1.14
CA THR A 19 49.18 -22.84 1.89
C THR A 19 48.48 -22.28 3.14
N LEU A 20 49.06 -21.27 3.80
CA LEU A 20 48.49 -20.64 5.00
C LEU A 20 47.14 -19.92 4.79
N GLY A 21 46.77 -19.58 3.55
CA GLY A 21 45.57 -18.80 3.21
C GLY A 21 44.28 -19.62 2.99
N CYS A 22 44.17 -20.81 3.56
CA CYS A 22 43.19 -21.81 3.11
C CYS A 22 41.99 -21.95 4.04
N PHE A 23 40.81 -21.93 3.45
CA PHE A 23 39.53 -22.18 4.10
C PHE A 23 38.69 -23.18 3.28
N SER A 24 37.78 -23.87 3.94
CA SER A 24 36.77 -24.70 3.28
C SER A 24 35.36 -24.40 3.80
N LEU A 25 34.38 -24.46 2.91
CA LEU A 25 32.98 -24.21 3.23
C LEU A 25 32.23 -25.52 3.54
N GLY A 26 31.75 -25.66 4.77
CA GLY A 26 30.79 -26.70 5.13
C GLY A 26 29.35 -26.25 4.88
N ARG A 27 28.40 -27.17 5.12
CA ARG A 27 26.95 -26.88 4.94
C ARG A 27 26.48 -25.62 5.69
N ASN A 28 27.01 -25.36 6.88
CA ASN A 28 26.60 -24.24 7.75
C ASN A 28 27.78 -23.41 8.33
N LYS A 29 29.03 -23.79 8.09
CA LYS A 29 30.21 -23.21 8.78
C LYS A 29 31.42 -23.16 7.85
N ILE A 30 32.32 -22.22 8.11
CA ILE A 30 33.62 -22.10 7.43
C ILE A 30 34.69 -22.72 8.32
N PHE A 31 35.53 -23.58 7.74
CA PHE A 31 36.64 -24.22 8.43
C PHE A 31 37.95 -23.58 7.97
N LEU A 32 38.76 -23.12 8.92
CA LEU A 32 40.10 -22.59 8.68
C LEU A 32 41.12 -23.66 9.05
N ARG A 33 42.06 -23.96 8.15
CA ARG A 33 43.04 -25.03 8.37
C ARG A 33 44.19 -24.62 9.30
N HIS A 34 44.58 -23.34 9.28
CA HIS A 34 45.71 -22.83 10.05
C HIS A 34 45.30 -21.68 10.99
N PRO A 35 45.77 -21.65 12.25
CA PRO A 35 45.42 -20.62 13.21
C PRO A 35 46.00 -19.23 12.85
N GLN A 36 47.15 -19.18 12.16
CA GLN A 36 47.77 -17.94 11.68
C GLN A 36 46.88 -17.19 10.68
N ALA A 37 46.08 -17.93 9.88
CA ALA A 37 45.13 -17.33 8.94
C ALA A 37 44.06 -16.48 9.66
N LEU A 38 43.59 -16.96 10.81
CA LEU A 38 42.62 -16.23 11.63
C LEU A 38 43.25 -14.97 12.23
N SER A 39 44.47 -15.07 12.74
CA SER A 39 45.21 -13.92 13.29
C SER A 39 45.44 -12.83 12.24
N ALA A 40 45.81 -13.21 11.02
CA ALA A 40 45.99 -12.26 9.93
C ALA A 40 44.68 -11.54 9.55
N LEU A 41 43.55 -12.27 9.56
CA LEU A 41 42.23 -11.68 9.33
C LEU A 41 41.83 -10.69 10.42
N GLU A 42 42.14 -10.96 11.68
CA GLU A 42 41.89 -10.02 12.78
C GLU A 42 42.74 -8.75 12.65
N VAL A 43 44.03 -8.87 12.29
CA VAL A 43 44.88 -7.69 12.02
C VAL A 43 44.34 -6.85 10.87
N LEU A 44 43.91 -7.47 9.76
CA LEU A 44 43.29 -6.76 8.65
C LEU A 44 41.97 -6.09 9.05
N ARG A 45 41.19 -6.75 9.92
CA ARG A 45 39.97 -6.20 10.48
C ARG A 45 40.27 -4.97 11.33
N GLU A 46 41.25 -5.03 12.23
CA GLU A 46 41.68 -3.89 13.05
C GLU A 46 42.16 -2.71 12.20
N GLN A 47 42.96 -2.97 11.17
CA GLN A 47 43.40 -1.93 10.24
C GLN A 47 42.23 -1.29 9.47
N LYS A 48 41.15 -2.04 9.22
CA LYS A 48 39.97 -1.53 8.51
C LYS A 48 39.06 -0.67 9.38
N ILE A 49 39.03 -0.89 10.69
CA ILE A 49 38.15 -0.17 11.62
C ILE A 49 38.35 1.36 11.53
N PRO A 50 39.58 1.93 11.62
CA PRO A 50 39.80 3.37 11.48
C PRO A 50 39.28 3.96 10.17
N VAL A 51 39.40 3.21 9.06
CA VAL A 51 38.87 3.65 7.75
C VAL A 51 37.35 3.77 7.80
N MET A 52 36.66 2.79 8.40
CA MET A 52 35.20 2.85 8.57
C MET A 52 34.77 4.02 9.47
N VAL A 53 35.50 4.25 10.57
CA VAL A 53 35.24 5.37 11.48
C VAL A 53 35.37 6.71 10.75
N ASN A 54 36.45 6.90 9.98
CA ASN A 54 36.66 8.12 9.19
C ASN A 54 35.53 8.39 8.18
N VAL A 55 34.97 7.35 7.54
CA VAL A 55 33.82 7.50 6.64
C VAL A 55 32.60 8.03 7.41
N ILE A 56 32.34 7.50 8.61
CA ILE A 56 31.21 7.92 9.45
C ILE A 56 31.41 9.37 9.93
N GLU A 57 32.58 9.70 10.46
CA GLU A 57 32.89 11.06 10.92
C GLU A 57 32.78 12.08 9.80
N ASN A 58 33.33 11.78 8.62
CA ASN A 58 33.25 12.69 7.47
C ASN A 58 31.81 12.86 6.98
N ALA A 59 30.98 11.82 7.04
CA ALA A 59 29.56 11.94 6.74
C ALA A 59 28.83 12.85 7.75
N TRP A 60 29.18 12.74 9.04
CA TRP A 60 28.65 13.60 10.09
C TRP A 60 29.07 15.07 9.94
N ARG A 61 30.36 15.34 9.69
CA ARG A 61 30.87 16.69 9.40
C ARG A 61 30.15 17.31 8.20
N ARG A 62 29.98 16.55 7.11
CA ARG A 62 29.21 16.99 5.93
C ARG A 62 27.75 17.27 6.26
N TYR A 63 27.12 16.46 7.11
CA TYR A 63 25.73 16.68 7.53
C TYR A 63 25.57 18.00 8.29
N ASN A 64 26.44 18.26 9.27
CA ASN A 64 26.42 19.51 10.03
C ASN A 64 26.67 20.73 9.13
N ASN A 65 27.64 20.64 8.22
CA ASN A 65 27.90 21.71 7.24
C ASN A 65 26.70 21.97 6.33
N ARG A 66 25.96 20.93 5.92
CA ARG A 66 24.72 21.10 5.14
C ARG A 66 23.62 21.79 5.93
N ILE A 67 23.48 21.51 7.22
CA ILE A 67 22.52 22.23 8.08
C ILE A 67 22.89 23.71 8.16
N ALA A 68 24.17 24.01 8.41
CA ALA A 68 24.65 25.38 8.47
C ALA A 68 24.41 26.11 7.13
N LEU A 69 24.79 25.49 6.01
CA LEU A 69 24.57 26.04 4.68
C LEU A 69 23.09 26.30 4.37
N ALA A 70 22.20 25.39 4.78
CA ALA A 70 20.76 25.59 4.58
C ALA A 70 20.24 26.84 5.30
N LYS A 71 20.77 27.15 6.49
CA LYS A 71 20.45 28.40 7.20
C LYS A 71 20.96 29.61 6.44
N PHE A 72 22.21 29.59 5.98
CA PHE A 72 22.79 30.69 5.20
C PHE A 72 22.02 30.95 3.90
N ILE A 73 21.62 29.90 3.17
CA ILE A 73 20.81 30.04 1.95
C ILE A 73 19.43 30.66 2.26
N ALA A 74 18.80 30.26 3.37
CA ALA A 74 17.52 30.83 3.76
C ALA A 74 17.66 32.33 4.07
N THR A 75 18.67 32.71 4.86
CA THR A 75 18.94 34.11 5.20
C THR A 75 19.33 34.94 3.97
N GLU A 76 20.16 34.41 3.08
CA GLU A 76 20.53 35.08 1.82
C GLU A 76 19.28 35.34 0.96
N LYS A 77 18.40 34.35 0.82
CA LYS A 77 17.15 34.51 0.08
C LYS A 77 16.24 35.59 0.67
N GLU A 78 16.09 35.61 2.00
CA GLU A 78 15.28 36.63 2.70
C GLU A 78 15.86 38.04 2.49
N LEU A 79 17.18 38.17 2.63
CA LEU A 79 17.88 39.45 2.45
C LEU A 79 17.82 39.93 1.00
N SER A 80 18.05 39.04 0.04
CA SER A 80 17.91 39.31 -1.40
C SER A 80 16.48 39.72 -1.77
N ALA A 81 15.46 39.07 -1.19
CA ALA A 81 14.06 39.46 -1.41
C ALA A 81 13.74 40.85 -0.84
N ALA A 82 14.19 41.15 0.37
CA ALA A 82 14.01 42.45 0.99
C ALA A 82 14.70 43.56 0.18
N TYR A 83 15.94 43.33 -0.24
CA TYR A 83 16.70 44.25 -1.08
C TYR A 83 15.98 44.53 -2.41
N ASN A 84 15.53 43.48 -3.11
CA ASN A 84 14.82 43.61 -4.38
C ASN A 84 13.50 44.39 -4.23
N ALA A 85 12.76 44.18 -3.13
CA ALA A 85 11.53 44.93 -2.86
C ALA A 85 11.81 46.42 -2.64
N ILE A 86 12.86 46.76 -1.87
CA ILE A 86 13.28 48.15 -1.66
C ILE A 86 13.69 48.77 -3.00
N TRP A 87 14.52 48.08 -3.78
CA TRP A 87 14.98 48.55 -5.07
C TRP A 87 13.81 48.80 -6.03
N ALA A 88 12.86 47.86 -6.14
CA ALA A 88 11.66 48.01 -6.97
C ALA A 88 10.82 49.22 -6.54
N ASN A 89 10.59 49.40 -5.24
CA ASN A 89 9.88 50.57 -4.72
C ASN A 89 10.57 51.89 -5.07
N CYS A 90 11.90 51.93 -5.00
CA CYS A 90 12.68 53.10 -5.42
C CYS A 90 12.53 53.35 -6.93
N GLN A 91 12.58 52.32 -7.77
CA GLN A 91 12.37 52.44 -9.21
C GLN A 91 10.95 52.89 -9.56
N ASP A 92 9.93 52.35 -8.90
CA ASP A 92 8.53 52.74 -9.11
C ASP A 92 8.31 54.20 -8.72
N ARG A 93 8.88 54.65 -7.59
CA ARG A 93 8.84 56.07 -7.19
C ARG A 93 9.48 56.97 -8.26
N ARG A 94 10.57 56.54 -8.89
CA ARG A 94 11.24 57.29 -9.97
C ARG A 94 10.45 57.27 -11.29
N LYS A 95 9.73 56.19 -11.58
CA LYS A 95 8.91 56.03 -12.80
C LYS A 95 7.55 56.72 -12.70
N ARG A 96 7.04 57.00 -11.50
CA ARG A 96 5.82 57.80 -11.32
C ARG A 96 6.07 59.20 -11.86
N ARG A 97 5.42 59.54 -12.98
CA ARG A 97 5.35 60.93 -13.45
C ARG A 97 4.73 61.78 -12.33
N PRO A 98 5.29 62.96 -12.02
CA PRO A 98 4.61 63.92 -11.15
C PRO A 98 3.18 64.14 -11.65
N GLY A 99 2.18 63.88 -10.79
CA GLY A 99 0.76 64.00 -11.14
C GLY A 99 0.08 62.73 -11.72
N ALA A 100 0.73 61.57 -11.77
CA ALA A 100 0.09 60.33 -12.21
C ALA A 100 -1.02 59.80 -11.26
N ASN A 101 -1.07 60.27 -10.01
CA ASN A 101 -2.14 59.99 -9.05
C ASN A 101 -3.33 60.97 -9.16
N ASP A 102 -3.30 61.90 -10.12
CA ASP A 102 -4.40 62.82 -10.35
C ASP A 102 -5.57 62.09 -11.02
N LYS A 103 -6.51 61.63 -10.19
CA LYS A 103 -7.70 60.90 -10.61
C LYS A 103 -8.54 61.72 -11.61
N ALA A 104 -8.57 63.04 -11.47
CA ALA A 104 -9.34 63.92 -12.37
C ALA A 104 -8.74 63.93 -13.78
N LYS A 105 -7.41 63.88 -13.90
CA LYS A 105 -6.72 63.79 -15.19
C LYS A 105 -6.95 62.44 -15.87
N ILE A 106 -6.94 61.35 -15.10
CA ILE A 106 -7.22 60.00 -15.62
C ILE A 106 -8.65 59.92 -16.15
N GLU A 107 -9.62 60.41 -15.38
CA GLU A 107 -11.03 60.45 -15.78
C GLU A 107 -11.22 61.28 -17.07
N LYS A 108 -10.56 62.44 -17.17
CA LYS A 108 -10.58 63.26 -18.39
C LYS A 108 -9.99 62.54 -19.61
N LEU A 109 -8.92 61.78 -19.43
CA LEU A 109 -8.29 60.98 -20.49
C LEU A 109 -9.22 59.87 -20.99
N TYR A 110 -9.83 59.11 -20.09
CA TYR A 110 -10.81 58.08 -20.46
C TYR A 110 -12.06 58.66 -21.10
N GLY A 111 -12.54 59.82 -20.62
CA GLY A 111 -13.63 60.55 -21.25
C GLY A 111 -13.30 60.99 -22.68
N ALA A 112 -12.10 61.55 -22.89
CA ALA A 112 -11.62 61.93 -24.22
C ALA A 112 -11.48 60.71 -25.16
N TRP A 113 -10.92 59.61 -24.65
CA TRP A 113 -10.82 58.35 -25.39
C TRP A 113 -12.20 57.85 -25.82
N SER A 114 -13.17 57.81 -24.91
CA SER A 114 -14.55 57.39 -25.20
C SER A 114 -15.22 58.26 -26.25
N ALA A 115 -15.03 59.58 -26.19
CA ALA A 115 -15.58 60.52 -27.16
C ALA A 115 -14.97 60.31 -28.56
N ILE A 116 -13.66 60.04 -28.63
CA ILE A 116 -12.95 59.76 -29.88
C ILE A 116 -13.35 58.39 -30.45
N SER A 117 -13.40 57.37 -29.60
CA SER A 117 -13.73 56.00 -30.01
C SER A 117 -15.16 55.91 -30.55
N GLN A 118 -16.13 56.60 -29.95
CA GLN A 118 -17.50 56.67 -30.46
C GLN A 118 -17.59 57.28 -31.86
N LYS A 119 -16.72 58.25 -32.19
CA LYS A 119 -16.70 58.87 -33.53
C LYS A 119 -16.04 57.97 -34.59
N LEU A 120 -15.01 57.21 -34.20
CA LEU A 120 -14.22 56.36 -35.10
C LEU A 120 -14.83 54.98 -35.32
N LEU A 121 -15.36 54.35 -34.26
CA LEU A 121 -15.88 52.99 -34.25
C LEU A 121 -17.40 52.98 -34.45
N LYS A 122 -17.84 53.49 -35.60
CA LYS A 122 -19.23 53.33 -36.04
C LYS A 122 -19.52 51.86 -36.37
N PRO A 123 -20.74 51.36 -36.13
CA PRO A 123 -21.09 49.94 -36.30
C PRO A 123 -20.82 49.42 -37.72
N ASP A 124 -20.93 50.27 -38.74
CA ASP A 124 -20.76 49.87 -40.14
C ASP A 124 -19.31 50.03 -40.67
N ASN A 125 -18.37 50.46 -39.83
CA ASN A 125 -17.00 50.75 -40.25
C ASN A 125 -16.10 49.51 -40.15
N ARG A 126 -15.22 49.31 -41.15
CA ARG A 126 -14.23 48.21 -41.20
C ARG A 126 -13.35 48.13 -39.94
N LEU A 127 -13.05 49.27 -39.31
CA LEU A 127 -12.27 49.31 -38.06
C LEU A 127 -13.02 48.68 -36.88
N ALA A 128 -14.34 48.89 -36.78
CA ALA A 128 -15.18 48.28 -35.75
C ALA A 128 -15.26 46.76 -35.96
N ALA A 129 -15.43 46.30 -37.20
CA ALA A 129 -15.41 44.88 -37.55
C ALA A 129 -14.08 44.19 -37.18
N LYS A 130 -12.94 44.82 -37.51
CA LYS A 130 -11.61 44.29 -37.14
C LYS A 130 -11.37 44.27 -35.62
N LEU A 131 -11.84 45.29 -34.90
CA LEU A 131 -11.74 45.32 -33.45
C LEU A 131 -12.56 44.19 -32.81
N ALA A 132 -13.79 43.98 -33.28
CA ALA A 132 -14.65 42.90 -32.81
C ALA A 132 -14.03 41.50 -33.07
N GLU A 133 -13.39 41.31 -34.22
CA GLU A 133 -12.65 40.08 -34.54
C GLU A 133 -11.44 39.88 -33.60
N ALA A 134 -10.65 40.93 -33.36
CA ALA A 134 -9.51 40.87 -32.43
C ALA A 134 -9.94 40.64 -30.98
N GLU A 135 -11.07 41.21 -30.54
CA GLU A 135 -11.64 40.94 -29.21
C GLU A 135 -12.11 39.49 -29.09
N LYS A 136 -12.69 38.93 -30.15
CA LYS A 136 -13.05 37.52 -30.22
C LYS A 136 -11.81 36.63 -30.12
N GLU A 137 -10.74 36.93 -30.85
CA GLU A 137 -9.46 36.20 -30.73
C GLU A 137 -8.88 36.29 -29.31
N ASN A 138 -8.87 37.48 -28.71
CA ASN A 138 -8.42 37.67 -27.33
C ASN A 138 -9.26 36.86 -26.34
N SER A 139 -10.57 36.80 -26.52
CA SER A 139 -11.46 35.98 -25.68
C SER A 139 -11.14 34.48 -25.79
N ILE A 140 -10.82 34.01 -27.00
CA ILE A 140 -10.42 32.61 -27.25
C ILE A 140 -9.06 32.32 -26.59
N ILE A 141 -8.08 33.20 -26.76
CA ILE A 141 -6.75 33.07 -26.14
C ILE A 141 -6.89 33.05 -24.61
N PHE A 142 -7.73 33.93 -24.06
CA PHE A 142 -8.02 33.97 -22.64
C PHE A 142 -8.67 32.67 -22.15
N ALA A 143 -9.66 32.13 -22.86
CA ALA A 143 -10.28 30.85 -22.53
C ALA A 143 -9.28 29.67 -22.59
N GLN A 144 -8.41 29.64 -23.60
CA GLN A 144 -7.35 28.63 -23.73
C GLN A 144 -6.36 28.68 -22.55
N SER A 145 -6.10 29.88 -22.00
CA SER A 145 -5.21 30.04 -20.85
C SER A 145 -5.71 29.30 -19.61
N PHE A 146 -7.03 29.30 -19.34
CA PHE A 146 -7.63 28.57 -18.22
C PHE A 146 -7.48 27.06 -18.38
N VAL A 147 -7.70 26.53 -19.58
CA VAL A 147 -7.55 25.09 -19.87
C VAL A 147 -6.10 24.65 -19.67
N ARG A 148 -5.14 25.44 -20.20
CA ARG A 148 -3.70 25.19 -20.01
C ARG A 148 -3.31 25.25 -18.53
N ALA A 149 -3.82 26.23 -17.78
CA ALA A 149 -3.57 26.37 -16.34
C ALA A 149 -4.14 25.18 -15.55
N ALA A 150 -5.37 24.75 -15.87
CA ALA A 150 -6.02 23.60 -15.22
C ALA A 150 -5.24 22.30 -15.48
N SER A 151 -4.81 22.06 -16.72
CA SER A 151 -4.00 20.89 -17.09
C SER A 151 -2.67 20.85 -16.34
N LYS A 152 -1.92 21.98 -16.34
CA LYS A 152 -0.67 22.10 -15.59
C LYS A 152 -0.89 21.93 -14.08
N ARG A 153 -1.97 22.47 -13.52
CA ARG A 153 -2.32 22.30 -12.10
C ARG A 153 -2.60 20.84 -11.76
N ARG A 154 -3.33 20.09 -12.60
CA ARG A 154 -3.56 18.64 -12.39
C ARG A 154 -2.24 17.86 -12.40
N ALA A 155 -1.36 18.13 -13.36
CA ALA A 155 -0.04 17.50 -13.42
C ALA A 155 0.80 17.82 -12.17
N PHE A 156 0.81 19.09 -11.74
CA PHE A 156 1.48 19.51 -10.51
C PHE A 156 0.92 18.82 -9.26
N LEU A 157 -0.40 18.76 -9.11
CA LEU A 157 -1.04 18.09 -7.97
C LEU A 157 -0.68 16.61 -7.92
N LYS A 158 -0.68 15.91 -9.06
CA LYS A 158 -0.23 14.51 -9.13
C LYS A 158 1.23 14.34 -8.67
N LEU A 159 2.12 15.23 -9.11
CA LEU A 159 3.52 15.23 -8.68
C LEU A 159 3.68 15.57 -7.19
N LYS A 160 2.88 16.52 -6.69
CA LYS A 160 2.85 16.90 -5.27
C LYS A 160 2.40 15.73 -4.41
N ASP A 161 1.35 15.01 -4.80
CA ASP A 161 0.87 13.83 -4.09
C ASP A 161 1.94 12.73 -4.06
N ALA A 162 2.59 12.46 -5.20
CA ALA A 162 3.71 11.54 -5.26
C ALA A 162 4.86 11.98 -4.34
N GLN A 163 5.22 13.26 -4.34
CA GLN A 163 6.25 13.83 -3.47
C GLN A 163 5.90 13.68 -1.99
N ILE A 164 4.64 13.86 -1.60
CA ILE A 164 4.17 13.65 -0.22
C ILE A 164 4.35 12.18 0.18
N VAL A 165 3.97 11.24 -0.69
CA VAL A 165 4.13 9.80 -0.45
C VAL A 165 5.60 9.44 -0.27
N PHE A 166 6.48 9.88 -1.18
CA PHE A 166 7.92 9.63 -1.08
C PHE A 166 8.53 10.28 0.16
N SER A 167 8.16 11.52 0.48
CA SER A 167 8.63 12.23 1.66
C SER A 167 8.20 11.53 2.95
N LYS A 168 6.95 11.02 3.03
CA LYS A 168 6.45 10.25 4.17
C LYS A 168 7.21 8.94 4.33
N ALA A 169 7.43 8.21 3.22
CA ALA A 169 8.19 6.97 3.23
C ALA A 169 9.65 7.19 3.68
N TYR A 170 10.29 8.22 3.14
CA TYR A 170 11.66 8.60 3.48
C TYR A 170 11.80 9.06 4.94
N ARG A 171 10.89 9.91 5.43
CA ARG A 171 10.84 10.31 6.84
C ARG A 171 10.70 9.09 7.73
N GLY A 172 9.76 8.19 7.43
CA GLY A 172 9.60 6.94 8.16
C GLY A 172 10.85 6.06 8.16
N LEU A 173 11.58 5.99 7.04
CA LEU A 173 12.85 5.26 6.96
C LEU A 173 13.93 5.92 7.82
N LYS A 174 14.05 7.25 7.79
CA LYS A 174 15.01 8.01 8.59
C LYS A 174 14.74 7.87 10.08
N THR A 175 13.48 8.03 10.51
CA THR A 175 13.07 7.86 11.90
C THR A 175 13.37 6.44 12.38
N ARG A 176 13.12 5.40 11.57
CA ARG A 176 13.46 4.01 11.91
C ARG A 176 14.98 3.78 12.00
N LYS A 177 15.78 4.41 11.13
CA LYS A 177 17.24 4.32 11.19
C LYS A 177 17.85 4.96 12.45
N GLN A 178 17.21 6.01 12.97
CA GLN A 178 17.69 6.77 14.12
C GLN A 178 17.06 6.32 15.46
N MET A 179 16.19 5.32 15.42
CA MET A 179 15.51 4.80 16.61
C MET A 179 16.42 3.83 17.37
N ALA A 180 16.36 3.84 18.70
CA ALA A 180 17.06 2.84 19.52
C ALA A 180 16.63 1.42 19.10
N HIS A 181 17.56 0.46 19.15
CA HIS A 181 17.35 -0.88 18.60
C HIS A 181 16.10 -1.59 19.17
N GLU A 182 15.82 -1.41 20.46
CA GLU A 182 14.63 -1.97 21.13
C GLU A 182 13.32 -1.33 20.67
N LEU A 183 13.31 0.00 20.48
CA LEU A 183 12.15 0.72 19.94
C LEU A 183 11.95 0.43 18.45
N TRP A 184 13.04 0.23 17.70
CA TRP A 184 12.98 -0.24 16.33
C TRP A 184 12.42 -1.67 16.27
N GLN A 185 12.85 -2.56 17.17
CA GLN A 185 12.29 -3.90 17.30
C GLN A 185 10.82 -3.86 17.70
N SER A 186 10.39 -3.02 18.64
CA SER A 186 8.98 -2.91 19.03
C SER A 186 8.12 -2.28 17.94
N CYS A 187 8.60 -1.25 17.24
CA CYS A 187 7.96 -0.70 16.03
C CYS A 187 7.93 -1.72 14.90
N LYS A 188 8.99 -2.51 14.73
CA LYS A 188 9.04 -3.64 13.79
C LYS A 188 8.10 -4.74 14.25
N VAL A 189 7.91 -5.00 15.54
CA VAL A 189 6.97 -5.98 16.13
C VAL A 189 5.53 -5.47 16.11
N ALA A 190 5.29 -4.16 16.03
CA ALA A 190 3.97 -3.54 15.86
C ALA A 190 3.57 -3.41 14.38
N LEU A 191 4.54 -3.20 13.49
CA LEU A 191 4.38 -3.26 12.03
C LEU A 191 4.33 -4.70 11.54
N LEU A 192 5.21 -5.53 12.09
CA LEU A 192 5.01 -6.97 12.17
C LEU A 192 3.84 -7.27 13.09
N GLY A 193 3.22 -6.37 13.84
CA GLY A 193 2.13 -6.65 14.80
C GLY A 193 0.85 -7.07 14.09
N VAL A 194 0.57 -6.35 13.02
CA VAL A 194 -0.39 -6.73 11.98
C VAL A 194 0.01 -8.04 11.28
N ARG A 195 1.32 -8.33 11.24
CA ARG A 195 1.94 -9.52 10.66
C ARG A 195 2.12 -10.67 11.68
N THR A 196 2.05 -10.42 12.99
CA THR A 196 2.31 -11.30 14.11
C THR A 196 1.01 -11.70 14.73
N GLU A 197 -0.06 -10.91 14.66
CA GLU A 197 -1.41 -11.46 14.73
C GLU A 197 -1.61 -12.46 13.59
N PHE A 198 -1.17 -12.13 12.37
CA PHE A 198 -1.19 -13.08 11.28
C PHE A 198 -0.26 -14.28 11.53
N GLU A 199 0.98 -14.12 11.99
CA GLU A 199 1.88 -15.27 12.28
C GLU A 199 1.47 -16.05 13.54
N ARG A 200 0.87 -15.42 14.54
CA ARG A 200 0.38 -16.06 15.78
C ARG A 200 -0.84 -16.93 15.52
N TYR A 201 -1.77 -16.49 14.66
CA TYR A 201 -3.02 -17.22 14.39
C TYR A 201 -3.04 -17.92 13.02
N MET A 202 -2.22 -17.48 12.08
CA MET A 202 -2.09 -18.02 10.72
C MET A 202 -0.65 -18.32 10.32
N GLY A 203 0.30 -18.42 11.25
CA GLY A 203 1.72 -18.71 10.92
C GLY A 203 1.94 -20.03 10.21
N LYS A 204 1.01 -20.99 10.35
CA LYS A 204 1.00 -22.25 9.59
C LYS A 204 0.44 -22.09 8.17
N LYS A 205 -0.23 -20.98 7.84
CA LYS A 205 -0.80 -20.70 6.51
C LYS A 205 0.21 -19.97 5.63
N LYS A 206 0.59 -20.59 4.52
CA LYS A 206 1.37 -19.96 3.46
C LYS A 206 0.52 -18.92 2.72
N ARG A 207 0.94 -17.65 2.73
CA ARG A 207 0.28 -16.58 1.95
C ARG A 207 0.75 -16.55 0.51
N ARG A 208 -0.14 -16.13 -0.39
CA ARG A 208 0.22 -15.72 -1.75
C ARG A 208 0.95 -14.38 -1.71
N ARG A 209 2.02 -14.22 -2.48
CA ARG A 209 2.85 -13.00 -2.49
C ARG A 209 2.01 -11.75 -2.81
N ASN A 210 1.12 -11.86 -3.80
CA ASN A 210 0.22 -10.79 -4.24
C ASN A 210 -0.92 -10.41 -3.25
N THR A 211 -0.98 -11.05 -2.07
CA THR A 211 -1.97 -10.75 -1.01
C THR A 211 -1.37 -10.09 0.22
N LEU A 212 -0.05 -9.90 0.27
CA LEU A 212 0.64 -9.38 1.46
C LEU A 212 0.30 -7.91 1.74
N ASP A 213 0.23 -7.07 0.70
CA ASP A 213 0.06 -5.63 0.83
C ASP A 213 -1.38 -5.15 0.50
N ARG A 214 -2.35 -6.07 0.43
CA ARG A 214 -3.73 -5.72 0.14
C ARG A 214 -4.39 -5.04 1.35
N ILE A 215 -4.99 -3.87 1.11
CA ILE A 215 -5.83 -3.18 2.08
C ILE A 215 -7.17 -3.91 2.20
N TYR A 216 -7.59 -4.20 3.44
CA TYR A 216 -8.91 -4.73 3.76
C TYR A 216 -9.97 -3.64 3.56
N LYS A 217 -10.89 -3.85 2.62
CA LYS A 217 -11.95 -2.87 2.29
C LYS A 217 -13.24 -3.13 3.05
N GLY A 218 -13.51 -4.37 3.45
CA GLY A 218 -14.79 -4.86 3.96
C GLY A 218 -15.84 -4.96 2.85
N ASP A 219 -16.19 -3.84 2.24
CA ASP A 219 -17.20 -3.78 1.18
C ASP A 219 -16.56 -3.83 -0.22
N TYR A 220 -16.70 -4.97 -0.91
CA TYR A 220 -16.17 -5.18 -2.27
C TYR A 220 -17.21 -5.04 -3.37
N ILE A 221 -18.50 -4.94 -3.04
CA ILE A 221 -19.59 -4.79 -4.02
C ILE A 221 -20.16 -3.38 -3.97
N GLY A 222 -20.32 -2.81 -2.77
CA GLY A 222 -20.91 -1.50 -2.54
C GLY A 222 -22.35 -1.60 -2.04
N VAL A 223 -22.55 -1.71 -0.74
CA VAL A 223 -23.89 -1.69 -0.11
C VAL A 223 -24.63 -0.39 -0.43
N ASN A 224 -23.92 0.74 -0.48
CA ASN A 224 -24.52 2.04 -0.80
C ASN A 224 -25.00 2.14 -2.26
N VAL A 225 -24.42 1.35 -3.16
CA VAL A 225 -24.80 1.33 -4.59
C VAL A 225 -26.05 0.46 -4.80
N TYR A 226 -26.22 -0.58 -3.99
CA TYR A 226 -27.27 -1.58 -4.14
C TYR A 226 -28.08 -1.73 -2.84
N PRO A 227 -29.21 -1.00 -2.69
CA PRO A 227 -29.97 -0.95 -1.44
C PRO A 227 -30.58 -2.31 -1.04
N GLY A 228 -30.73 -3.25 -1.98
CA GLY A 228 -31.19 -4.60 -1.69
C GLY A 228 -30.33 -5.35 -0.66
N TYR A 229 -29.01 -5.13 -0.65
CA TYR A 229 -28.14 -5.74 0.37
C TYR A 229 -28.32 -5.08 1.74
N ALA A 230 -28.54 -3.75 1.78
CA ALA A 230 -28.83 -3.04 3.02
C ALA A 230 -30.12 -3.53 3.66
N ASN A 231 -31.16 -3.79 2.85
CA ASN A 231 -32.44 -4.32 3.33
C ASN A 231 -32.29 -5.72 3.97
N ILE A 232 -31.50 -6.61 3.36
CA ILE A 232 -31.23 -7.94 3.95
C ILE A 232 -30.44 -7.80 5.25
N LEU A 233 -29.43 -6.93 5.27
CA LEU A 233 -28.60 -6.69 6.45
C LEU A 233 -29.43 -6.14 7.63
N GLN A 234 -30.40 -5.27 7.34
CA GLN A 234 -31.26 -4.62 8.33
C GLN A 234 -32.52 -5.42 8.69
N SER A 235 -32.82 -6.51 7.97
CA SER A 235 -34.03 -7.33 8.18
C SER A 235 -34.21 -7.87 9.61
N LYS A 236 -33.10 -7.98 10.36
CA LYS A 236 -33.05 -8.45 11.76
C LYS A 236 -32.50 -7.39 12.72
N GLY A 237 -32.65 -6.12 12.38
CA GLY A 237 -32.25 -4.97 13.19
C GLY A 237 -31.00 -4.23 12.65
N PRO A 238 -30.61 -3.13 13.31
CA PRO A 238 -29.49 -2.31 12.87
C PRO A 238 -28.17 -3.06 13.00
N GLN A 239 -27.55 -3.37 11.86
CA GLN A 239 -26.28 -4.11 11.80
C GLN A 239 -25.24 -3.35 10.99
N LYS A 240 -24.00 -3.42 11.44
CA LYS A 240 -22.85 -2.91 10.68
C LYS A 240 -22.35 -4.01 9.75
N LEU A 241 -22.05 -3.62 8.51
CA LEU A 241 -21.40 -4.51 7.56
C LEU A 241 -19.94 -4.74 7.96
N LEU A 242 -19.50 -5.99 7.97
CA LEU A 242 -18.11 -6.38 8.17
C LEU A 242 -17.44 -6.81 6.87
N PHE A 243 -18.16 -7.56 6.03
CA PHE A 243 -17.66 -8.00 4.73
C PHE A 243 -18.81 -8.17 3.73
N LEU A 244 -18.59 -7.79 2.47
CA LEU A 244 -19.47 -8.10 1.35
C LEU A 244 -18.62 -8.39 0.11
N GLY A 245 -18.81 -9.56 -0.50
CA GLY A 245 -18.04 -9.93 -1.69
C GLY A 245 -18.58 -11.16 -2.42
N HIS A 246 -18.15 -11.30 -3.68
CA HIS A 246 -18.40 -12.49 -4.50
C HIS A 246 -17.55 -13.67 -4.01
N VAL A 247 -18.18 -14.85 -3.92
CA VAL A 247 -17.55 -16.08 -3.45
C VAL A 247 -18.07 -17.27 -4.24
N ASP A 248 -17.32 -18.36 -4.28
CA ASP A 248 -17.86 -19.64 -4.76
C ASP A 248 -18.16 -20.56 -3.59
N LYS A 249 -19.42 -20.97 -3.44
CA LYS A 249 -19.83 -21.97 -2.47
C LYS A 249 -19.57 -23.36 -3.05
N VAL A 250 -18.91 -24.21 -2.28
CA VAL A 250 -18.75 -25.63 -2.61
C VAL A 250 -19.91 -26.41 -2.00
N ASN A 251 -20.61 -27.20 -2.83
CA ASN A 251 -21.71 -28.04 -2.37
C ASN A 251 -21.25 -29.44 -1.91
N GLU A 252 -22.19 -30.24 -1.40
CA GLU A 252 -21.98 -31.65 -1.02
C GLU A 252 -21.41 -32.55 -2.13
N ARG A 253 -21.56 -32.15 -3.40
CA ARG A 253 -21.01 -32.84 -4.57
C ARG A 253 -19.65 -32.29 -5.01
N PHE A 254 -19.06 -31.39 -4.22
CA PHE A 254 -17.84 -30.63 -4.54
C PHE A 254 -17.94 -29.66 -5.72
N VAL A 255 -19.15 -29.41 -6.22
CA VAL A 255 -19.39 -28.43 -7.30
C VAL A 255 -19.37 -27.01 -6.75
N HIS A 256 -18.61 -26.14 -7.39
CA HIS A 256 -18.50 -24.72 -7.09
C HIS A 256 -19.67 -23.94 -7.70
N GLN A 257 -20.36 -23.15 -6.89
CA GLN A 257 -21.48 -22.31 -7.33
C GLN A 257 -21.25 -20.86 -6.94
N PRO A 258 -21.45 -19.91 -7.87
CA PRO A 258 -21.27 -18.49 -7.58
C PRO A 258 -22.33 -18.03 -6.56
N ARG A 259 -21.87 -17.37 -5.52
CA ARG A 259 -22.65 -16.79 -4.42
C ARG A 259 -22.10 -15.42 -4.06
N VAL A 260 -22.87 -14.69 -3.26
CA VAL A 260 -22.38 -13.49 -2.57
C VAL A 260 -22.40 -13.78 -1.07
N LEU A 261 -21.27 -13.55 -0.41
CA LEU A 261 -21.14 -13.69 1.03
C LEU A 261 -21.24 -12.31 1.66
N MET A 262 -22.22 -12.13 2.54
CA MET A 262 -22.40 -10.92 3.32
C MET A 262 -22.23 -11.27 4.80
N ILE A 263 -21.35 -10.55 5.50
CA ILE A 263 -21.09 -10.74 6.93
C ILE A 263 -21.47 -9.45 7.63
N GLY A 264 -22.50 -9.52 8.47
CA GLY A 264 -22.90 -8.44 9.38
C GLY A 264 -22.33 -8.62 10.78
N THR A 265 -22.73 -7.74 11.69
CA THR A 265 -22.38 -7.86 13.12
C THR A 265 -23.13 -8.98 13.85
N TYR A 266 -24.23 -9.49 13.31
CA TYR A 266 -25.01 -10.56 13.96
C TYR A 266 -24.90 -11.90 13.24
N ALA A 267 -24.92 -11.89 11.90
CA ALA A 267 -25.00 -13.11 11.10
C ALA A 267 -24.19 -13.04 9.80
N ILE A 268 -23.93 -14.22 9.26
CA ILE A 268 -23.35 -14.49 7.96
C ILE A 268 -24.49 -14.91 7.03
N PHE A 269 -24.64 -14.21 5.91
CA PHE A 269 -25.66 -14.43 4.91
C PHE A 269 -25.04 -15.01 3.64
N ASN A 270 -25.62 -16.11 3.16
CA ASN A 270 -25.29 -16.70 1.87
C ASN A 270 -26.36 -16.31 0.85
N LEU A 271 -25.97 -15.51 -0.14
CA LEU A 271 -26.86 -14.91 -1.12
C LEU A 271 -26.64 -15.52 -2.52
N LYS A 272 -27.70 -15.57 -3.34
CA LYS A 272 -27.59 -15.90 -4.77
C LYS A 272 -26.80 -14.84 -5.54
N ALA A 273 -25.93 -15.27 -6.46
CA ALA A 273 -25.21 -14.35 -7.35
C ALA A 273 -26.04 -13.88 -8.58
N ASP A 274 -27.17 -14.54 -8.89
CA ASP A 274 -27.92 -14.34 -10.13
C ASP A 274 -28.40 -12.89 -10.38
N LYS A 275 -28.81 -12.17 -9.33
CA LYS A 275 -29.37 -10.81 -9.44
C LYS A 275 -28.75 -9.88 -8.40
N ILE A 276 -27.88 -8.98 -8.85
CA ILE A 276 -27.19 -8.01 -7.97
C ILE A 276 -28.16 -6.96 -7.41
N HIS A 277 -29.12 -6.49 -8.22
CA HIS A 277 -30.10 -5.48 -7.81
C HIS A 277 -31.16 -6.02 -6.83
N GLN A 278 -31.47 -7.31 -6.92
CA GLN A 278 -32.46 -8.00 -6.06
C GLN A 278 -31.81 -9.26 -5.47
N PRO A 279 -30.90 -9.10 -4.50
CA PRO A 279 -30.26 -10.24 -3.87
C PRO A 279 -31.31 -11.08 -3.15
N LYS A 280 -31.23 -12.41 -3.31
CA LYS A 280 -32.09 -13.35 -2.60
C LYS A 280 -31.27 -14.15 -1.61
N GLU A 281 -31.67 -14.08 -0.35
CA GLU A 281 -31.07 -14.86 0.72
C GLU A 281 -31.40 -16.35 0.57
N ARG A 282 -30.37 -17.20 0.67
CA ARG A 282 -30.52 -18.66 0.68
C ARG A 282 -30.39 -19.25 2.07
N ARG A 283 -29.47 -18.71 2.87
CA ARG A 283 -29.17 -19.22 4.20
C ARG A 283 -28.60 -18.12 5.08
N MET A 284 -29.10 -18.05 6.31
CA MET A 284 -28.57 -17.23 7.40
C MET A 284 -27.83 -18.12 8.39
N ILE A 285 -26.66 -17.69 8.85
CA ILE A 285 -25.91 -18.34 9.94
C ILE A 285 -25.62 -17.29 11.00
N GLU A 286 -26.19 -17.45 12.19
CA GLU A 286 -25.92 -16.55 13.31
C GLU A 286 -24.49 -16.74 13.83
N LEU A 287 -23.80 -15.64 14.15
CA LEU A 287 -22.40 -15.70 14.60
C LEU A 287 -22.24 -16.44 15.94
N THR A 288 -23.29 -16.51 16.76
CA THR A 288 -23.32 -17.30 18.00
C THR A 288 -23.21 -18.81 17.76
N LYS A 289 -23.69 -19.28 16.59
CA LYS A 289 -23.61 -20.69 16.18
C LYS A 289 -22.27 -21.03 15.54
N LEU A 290 -21.40 -20.06 15.26
CA LEU A 290 -20.09 -20.33 14.66
C LEU A 290 -19.17 -21.01 15.68
N ALA A 291 -18.82 -22.28 15.43
CA ALA A 291 -17.94 -23.06 16.30
C ALA A 291 -16.47 -22.68 16.12
N GLY A 292 -16.08 -22.46 14.87
CA GLY A 292 -14.69 -22.24 14.46
C GLY A 292 -14.57 -22.09 12.97
N VAL A 293 -13.34 -21.82 12.53
CA VAL A 293 -12.99 -21.66 11.12
C VAL A 293 -11.79 -22.52 10.81
N SER A 294 -11.79 -23.18 9.65
CA SER A 294 -10.64 -23.96 9.18
C SER A 294 -10.14 -23.48 7.83
N MET A 295 -8.83 -23.65 7.60
CA MET A 295 -8.15 -23.36 6.33
C MET A 295 -6.99 -24.35 6.15
N SER A 296 -6.56 -24.60 4.91
CA SER A 296 -5.36 -25.42 4.64
C SER A 296 -4.06 -24.71 5.03
N THR A 297 -2.91 -25.37 4.99
CA THR A 297 -1.59 -24.69 5.08
C THR A 297 -1.16 -24.05 3.75
N GLN A 298 -1.78 -24.46 2.63
CA GLN A 298 -1.35 -24.12 1.26
C GLN A 298 -1.81 -22.74 0.78
N PRO A 299 -1.20 -22.13 -0.26
CA PRO A 299 -1.59 -20.82 -0.77
C PRO A 299 -2.88 -20.86 -1.63
N ASP A 300 -3.93 -21.53 -1.16
CA ASP A 300 -5.25 -21.59 -1.82
C ASP A 300 -6.20 -20.47 -1.37
N ASN A 301 -7.48 -20.58 -1.74
CA ASN A 301 -8.55 -19.65 -1.37
C ASN A 301 -9.69 -20.30 -0.57
N TYR A 302 -9.52 -21.54 -0.08
CA TYR A 302 -10.61 -22.25 0.61
C TYR A 302 -10.73 -21.79 2.06
N LEU A 303 -11.97 -21.61 2.50
CA LEU A 303 -12.35 -21.21 3.85
C LEU A 303 -13.54 -22.04 4.33
N PHE A 304 -13.37 -22.70 5.47
CA PHE A 304 -14.39 -23.55 6.09
C PHE A 304 -14.97 -22.84 7.31
N LEU A 305 -16.28 -22.67 7.35
CA LEU A 305 -17.00 -22.11 8.49
C LEU A 305 -17.75 -23.25 9.18
N HIS A 306 -17.31 -23.62 10.39
CA HIS A 306 -17.93 -24.69 11.16
C HIS A 306 -19.08 -24.16 12.00
N VAL A 307 -20.26 -24.75 11.84
CA VAL A 307 -21.49 -24.29 12.51
C VAL A 307 -21.96 -25.34 13.51
N LYS A 308 -22.24 -24.93 14.75
CA LYS A 308 -22.79 -25.83 15.78
C LYS A 308 -24.21 -26.24 15.41
N ASN A 309 -24.48 -27.55 15.47
CA ASN A 309 -25.80 -28.16 15.30
C ASN A 309 -26.45 -27.95 13.91
N ASP A 310 -25.70 -27.45 12.93
CA ASP A 310 -26.15 -27.15 11.57
C ASP A 310 -25.04 -27.46 10.55
N ALA A 311 -25.33 -27.43 9.26
CA ALA A 311 -24.37 -27.75 8.21
C ALA A 311 -23.24 -26.71 8.10
N ASP A 312 -22.03 -27.14 7.79
CA ASP A 312 -20.89 -26.26 7.56
C ASP A 312 -21.02 -25.48 6.24
N LEU A 313 -20.26 -24.40 6.12
CA LEU A 313 -20.20 -23.58 4.90
C LEU A 313 -18.77 -23.54 4.37
N LEU A 314 -18.55 -24.17 3.21
CA LEU A 314 -17.30 -24.12 2.47
C LEU A 314 -17.40 -23.08 1.35
N VAL A 315 -16.49 -22.10 1.39
CA VAL A 315 -16.40 -21.02 0.39
C VAL A 315 -14.99 -20.83 -0.12
N VAL A 316 -14.87 -20.50 -1.41
CA VAL A 316 -13.62 -20.09 -2.04
C VAL A 316 -13.60 -18.57 -2.16
N VAL A 317 -12.69 -17.93 -1.44
CA VAL A 317 -12.59 -16.47 -1.35
C VAL A 317 -11.13 -16.01 -1.33
N PRO A 318 -10.70 -15.11 -2.24
CA PRO A 318 -9.37 -14.51 -2.19
C PRO A 318 -9.10 -13.75 -0.88
N GLN A 319 -10.11 -13.06 -0.35
CA GLN A 319 -10.11 -12.25 0.87
C GLN A 319 -10.29 -13.06 2.17
N LYS A 320 -10.08 -14.39 2.15
CA LYS A 320 -10.26 -15.26 3.35
C LYS A 320 -9.60 -14.72 4.63
N THR A 321 -8.40 -14.13 4.55
CA THR A 321 -7.69 -13.60 5.72
C THR A 321 -8.41 -12.41 6.36
N GLU A 322 -9.06 -11.58 5.53
CA GLU A 322 -9.85 -10.45 5.99
C GLU A 322 -11.11 -10.93 6.70
N ILE A 323 -11.80 -11.91 6.12
CA ILE A 323 -12.99 -12.53 6.70
C ILE A 323 -12.68 -13.11 8.08
N VAL A 324 -11.61 -13.91 8.20
CA VAL A 324 -11.24 -14.51 9.50
C VAL A 324 -10.92 -13.43 10.54
N ASN A 325 -10.17 -12.40 10.15
CA ASN A 325 -9.84 -11.29 11.05
C ASN A 325 -11.09 -10.50 11.48
N ALA A 326 -12.03 -10.25 10.56
CA ALA A 326 -13.29 -9.57 10.85
C ALA A 326 -14.16 -10.39 11.81
N LEU A 327 -14.30 -11.69 11.56
CA LEU A 327 -15.05 -12.62 12.42
C LEU A 327 -14.44 -12.73 13.82
N ARG A 328 -13.11 -12.89 13.92
CA ARG A 328 -12.41 -12.98 15.21
C ARG A 328 -12.60 -11.71 16.04
N LYS A 329 -12.34 -10.54 15.45
CA LYS A 329 -12.54 -9.25 16.13
C LYS A 329 -13.97 -9.09 16.63
N ARG A 330 -14.95 -9.49 15.81
CA ARG A 330 -16.36 -9.40 16.18
C ARG A 330 -16.75 -10.36 17.29
N ILE A 331 -16.31 -11.62 17.24
CA ILE A 331 -16.65 -12.64 18.24
C ILE A 331 -15.97 -12.34 19.58
N LEU A 332 -14.71 -11.90 19.55
CA LEU A 332 -14.00 -11.44 20.74
C LEU A 332 -14.72 -10.27 21.41
N ALA A 333 -15.16 -9.27 20.62
CA ALA A 333 -15.91 -8.13 21.14
C ALA A 333 -17.32 -8.50 21.62
N ALA A 334 -17.97 -9.51 21.05
CA ALA A 334 -19.34 -9.91 21.40
C ALA A 334 -19.42 -10.85 22.61
N SER A 335 -18.48 -11.79 22.72
CA SER A 335 -18.55 -12.92 23.65
C SER A 335 -17.37 -13.03 24.60
N GLY A 336 -16.32 -12.20 24.42
CA GLY A 336 -15.05 -12.31 25.15
C GLY A 336 -14.23 -13.56 24.80
N ARG A 337 -14.77 -14.48 23.98
CA ARG A 337 -14.11 -15.72 23.56
C ARG A 337 -13.38 -15.52 22.23
N GLU A 338 -12.19 -16.13 22.12
CA GLU A 338 -11.49 -16.19 20.84
C GLU A 338 -12.09 -17.25 19.90
N LEU A 339 -12.24 -16.88 18.62
CA LEU A 339 -12.65 -17.80 17.56
C LEU A 339 -11.54 -18.83 17.30
N LYS A 340 -11.88 -20.12 17.37
CA LYS A 340 -10.94 -21.21 17.09
C LYS A 340 -10.63 -21.26 15.59
N VAL A 341 -9.36 -21.08 15.23
CA VAL A 341 -8.87 -21.22 13.85
C VAL A 341 -8.05 -22.50 13.75
N ASN A 342 -8.50 -23.45 12.94
CA ASN A 342 -7.78 -24.70 12.69
C ASN A 342 -7.06 -24.63 11.33
N ILE A 343 -5.81 -25.10 11.28
CA ILE A 343 -5.01 -25.11 10.05
C ILE A 343 -4.45 -26.50 9.84
N ALA A 344 -4.96 -27.20 8.82
CA ALA A 344 -4.59 -28.56 8.48
C ALA A 344 -4.78 -28.82 6.99
N ASP A 345 -3.98 -29.71 6.40
CA ASP A 345 -4.10 -30.07 4.98
C ASP A 345 -5.12 -31.18 4.72
N SER A 346 -5.72 -31.76 5.76
CA SER A 346 -6.91 -32.59 5.68
C SER A 346 -7.95 -32.00 6.61
N ILE A 347 -9.07 -31.55 6.05
CA ILE A 347 -10.14 -30.86 6.79
C ILE A 347 -11.45 -31.59 6.54
N ASP A 348 -12.09 -32.00 7.64
CA ASP A 348 -13.43 -32.57 7.61
C ASP A 348 -14.47 -31.47 7.82
N PHE A 349 -15.56 -31.54 7.06
CA PHE A 349 -16.68 -30.61 7.16
C PHE A 349 -18.01 -31.28 6.80
N ASP A 350 -19.09 -30.81 7.43
CA ASP A 350 -20.43 -31.35 7.22
C ASP A 350 -21.23 -30.49 6.23
N ALA A 351 -21.09 -30.71 4.91
CA ALA A 351 -21.88 -29.98 3.91
C ALA A 351 -23.41 -30.14 4.08
N VAL A 352 -23.81 -31.29 4.64
CA VAL A 352 -25.15 -31.63 5.10
C VAL A 352 -24.99 -32.20 6.50
N LYS A 353 -25.88 -31.83 7.42
CA LYS A 353 -25.84 -32.28 8.81
C LYS A 353 -25.70 -33.81 8.88
N GLY A 354 -24.66 -34.29 9.58
CA GLY A 354 -24.40 -35.72 9.79
C GLY A 354 -23.76 -36.47 8.62
N LYS A 355 -23.31 -35.77 7.57
CA LYS A 355 -22.56 -36.35 6.45
C LYS A 355 -21.17 -35.69 6.33
N PRO A 356 -20.15 -36.22 7.03
CA PRO A 356 -18.81 -35.66 6.97
C PRO A 356 -18.18 -35.92 5.60
N LEU A 357 -17.64 -34.85 5.03
CA LEU A 357 -16.84 -34.84 3.81
C LEU A 357 -15.43 -34.36 4.15
N THR A 358 -14.43 -34.90 3.46
CA THR A 358 -13.03 -34.57 3.69
C THR A 358 -12.46 -33.84 2.48
N VAL A 359 -11.73 -32.74 2.71
CA VAL A 359 -10.95 -32.05 1.69
C VAL A 359 -9.47 -32.16 2.03
N LYS A 360 -8.71 -32.74 1.10
CA LYS A 360 -7.25 -32.85 1.19
C LYS A 360 -6.59 -31.79 0.31
N PHE A 361 -5.51 -31.20 0.81
CA PHE A 361 -4.74 -30.16 0.13
C PHE A 361 -3.33 -30.67 -0.11
N GLU A 362 -2.86 -30.58 -1.36
CA GLU A 362 -1.52 -30.99 -1.76
C GLU A 362 -0.86 -29.86 -2.55
N PHE A 363 0.43 -29.64 -2.33
CA PHE A 363 1.20 -28.65 -3.07
C PHE A 363 1.84 -29.29 -4.29
N ASP A 364 1.54 -28.75 -5.47
CA ASP A 364 2.10 -29.22 -6.73
C ASP A 364 2.87 -28.07 -7.41
N ARG A 365 4.18 -28.22 -7.57
CA ARG A 365 5.04 -27.18 -8.15
C ARG A 365 4.80 -26.96 -9.64
N THR A 366 4.19 -27.93 -10.32
CA THR A 366 3.94 -27.88 -11.77
C THR A 366 2.74 -27.01 -12.14
N LEU A 367 1.83 -26.81 -11.19
CA LEU A 367 0.61 -26.03 -11.40
C LEU A 367 0.84 -24.55 -11.12
N THR A 368 0.16 -23.69 -11.88
CA THR A 368 0.08 -22.23 -11.67
C THR A 368 -1.20 -21.81 -10.96
N GLU A 369 -2.23 -22.64 -11.00
CA GLU A 369 -3.53 -22.40 -10.36
C GLU A 369 -3.92 -23.53 -9.40
N ALA A 370 -4.98 -23.32 -8.61
CA ALA A 370 -5.51 -24.36 -7.75
C ALA A 370 -6.55 -25.20 -8.52
N VAL A 371 -6.26 -26.49 -8.70
CA VAL A 371 -7.14 -27.43 -9.39
C VAL A 371 -7.71 -28.41 -8.37
N TRP A 372 -9.01 -28.67 -8.45
CA TRP A 372 -9.68 -29.64 -7.57
C TRP A 372 -10.10 -30.86 -8.38
N ASN A 373 -9.95 -32.04 -7.78
CA ASN A 373 -10.38 -33.32 -8.32
C ASN A 373 -11.16 -34.08 -7.25
N LYS A 374 -12.27 -34.69 -7.65
CA LYS A 374 -13.02 -35.59 -6.78
C LYS A 374 -12.36 -36.97 -6.83
N ILE A 375 -11.77 -37.40 -5.71
CA ILE A 375 -11.21 -38.76 -5.59
C ILE A 375 -12.34 -39.74 -5.34
N ASP A 376 -13.11 -39.49 -4.27
CA ASP A 376 -14.16 -40.39 -3.81
C ASP A 376 -15.50 -39.66 -3.68
N ARG A 377 -16.56 -40.42 -3.36
CA ARG A 377 -17.85 -39.82 -2.99
C ARG A 377 -17.76 -38.89 -1.77
N LYS A 378 -16.80 -39.11 -0.87
CA LYS A 378 -16.61 -38.35 0.37
C LYS A 378 -15.35 -37.47 0.40
N THR A 379 -14.46 -37.60 -0.58
CA THR A 379 -13.12 -36.98 -0.54
C THR A 379 -12.86 -36.13 -1.77
N MET A 380 -12.48 -34.87 -1.56
CA MET A 380 -11.98 -33.95 -2.59
C MET A 380 -10.48 -33.70 -2.39
N LEU A 381 -9.71 -33.72 -3.47
CA LEU A 381 -8.31 -33.31 -3.47
C LEU A 381 -8.17 -31.97 -4.17
N VAL A 382 -7.52 -31.02 -3.51
CA VAL A 382 -7.17 -29.72 -4.08
C VAL A 382 -5.65 -29.67 -4.22
N LYS A 383 -5.18 -29.66 -5.47
CA LYS A 383 -3.77 -29.42 -5.80
C LYS A 383 -3.54 -27.93 -5.96
N VAL A 384 -2.55 -27.40 -5.27
CA VAL A 384 -2.25 -25.97 -5.21
C VAL A 384 -0.91 -25.67 -5.85
N GLY A 385 -0.94 -24.83 -6.88
CA GLY A 385 0.22 -24.36 -7.62
C GLY A 385 1.09 -23.28 -6.96
N ILE A 386 2.16 -22.90 -7.65
CA ILE A 386 2.96 -21.70 -7.35
C ILE A 386 2.18 -20.48 -7.86
N ILE A 387 1.68 -19.65 -6.93
CA ILE A 387 0.90 -18.41 -7.21
C ILE A 387 1.67 -17.17 -6.79
#